data_AF-A0A3M8A4B0-F1
#
_entry.id   AF-A0A3M8A4B0-F1
#
_cell.length_a   1.000
_cell.length_b   1.000
_cell.length_c   1.000
_cell.angle_alpha   90.00
_cell.angle_beta   90.00
_cell.angle_gamma   90.00
#
_symmetry.space_group_name_H-M   'P 1'
#
loop_
_entity.id
_entity.type
_entity.pdbx_description
1 polymer ?
#
loop_
_entity_poly.entity_id
_entity_poly.type
_entity_poly.pdbx_seq_one_letter_code
_entity_poly.pdbx_strand_id
1 'polypeptide(L)' 'MNAVPFVIAMALFVFGMWLMGIALELASFQALVFFGGIVCVALALAIPVSLLGQRDVHV' A
#
# COMPACT_ATOMS: atom_id res chain seq x y z
N MET A 1 14.25 -15.56 1.20
CA MET A 1 13.12 -14.62 1.07
C MET A 1 13.63 -13.40 0.33
N ASN A 2 13.10 -13.07 -0.85
CA ASN A 2 13.56 -11.88 -1.58
C ASN A 2 13.00 -10.64 -0.88
N ALA A 3 13.87 -9.76 -0.40
CA ALA A 3 13.47 -8.53 0.30
C ALA A 3 12.76 -7.51 -0.62
N VAL A 4 12.90 -7.67 -1.93
CA VAL A 4 12.35 -6.77 -2.95
C VAL A 4 10.82 -6.55 -2.84
N PRO A 5 9.96 -7.58 -2.82
CA PRO A 5 8.50 -7.39 -2.65
C PRO A 5 8.13 -6.72 -1.32
N PHE A 6 8.90 -6.97 -0.26
CA PHE A 6 8.69 -6.30 1.02
C PHE A 6 9.00 -4.80 0.92
N VAL A 7 10.12 -4.43 0.30
CA VAL A 7 10.49 -3.01 0.11
C VAL A 7 9.47 -2.29 -0.77
N ILE A 8 8.96 -2.94 -1.81
CA ILE A 8 7.91 -2.37 -2.68
C ILE A 8 6.62 -2.14 -1.89
N ALA A 9 6.19 -3.11 -1.09
CA ALA A 9 5.03 -2.96 -0.22
C ALA A 9 5.22 -1.82 0.79
N MET A 10 6.42 -1.70 1.38
CA MET A 10 6.77 -0.64 2.32
C MET A 10 6.70 0.75 1.65
N ALA A 11 7.27 0.90 0.46
CA ALA A 11 7.21 2.15 -0.30
C ALA A 11 5.75 2.53 -0.66
N LEU A 12 4.95 1.56 -1.12
CA LEU A 12 3.55 1.78 -1.47
C LEU A 12 2.70 2.19 -0.25
N PHE A 13 3.00 1.61 0.91
CA PHE A 13 2.35 1.97 2.18
C PHE A 13 2.65 3.42 2.58
N VAL A 14 3.93 3.83 2.57
CA VAL A 14 4.32 5.22 2.89
C VAL A 14 3.70 6.20 1.91
N PHE A 15 3.70 5.86 0.62
CA PHE A 15 3.06 6.68 -0.40
C PHE A 15 1.55 6.84 -0.16
N GLY A 16 0.84 5.77 0.21
CA GLY A 16 -0.58 5.84 0.55
C GLY A 16 -0.85 6.70 1.79
N MET A 17 -0.02 6.59 2.83
CA MET A 17 -0.07 7.43 4.03
C MET A 17 0.16 8.91 3.69
N TRP A 18 1.14 9.20 2.83
CA TRP A 18 1.43 10.55 2.36
C TRP A 18 0.26 11.15 1.57
N LEU A 19 -0.34 10.38 0.64
CA LEU A 19 -1.52 10.80 -0.13
C LEU A 19 -2.69 11.22 0.78
N MET A 20 -2.99 10.44 1.82
CA MET A 20 -4.05 10.80 2.78
C MET A 20 -3.73 12.08 3.54
N GLY A 21 -2.46 12.33 3.86
CA GLY A 21 -2.00 13.58 4.48
C GLY A 21 -2.17 14.80 3.58
N ILE A 22 -1.70 14.72 2.34
CA ILE A 22 -1.80 15.86 1.39
C ILE A 22 -3.24 16.11 0.94
N ALA A 23 -4.13 15.12 1.03
CA ALA A 23 -5.51 15.23 0.55
C ALA A 23 -6.25 16.44 1.15
N LEU A 24 -5.91 16.83 2.39
CA LEU A 24 -6.51 17.98 3.07
C LEU A 24 -6.06 19.33 2.49
N GLU A 25 -4.92 19.37 1.79
CA GLU A 25 -4.40 20.57 1.13
C GLU A 25 -4.97 20.74 -0.29
N LEU A 26 -5.48 19.66 -0.89
CA LEU A 26 -6.08 19.64 -2.24
C LEU A 26 -7.60 19.79 -2.20
N ALA A 27 -8.10 21.01 -1.96
CA ALA A 27 -9.54 21.29 -1.83
C ALA A 27 -10.41 20.80 -3.02
N SER A 28 -9.88 20.80 -4.24
CA SER A 28 -10.60 20.36 -5.44
C SER A 28 -10.58 18.84 -5.69
N PHE A 29 -9.59 18.12 -5.14
CA PHE A 29 -9.42 16.68 -5.38
C PHE A 29 -9.34 15.85 -4.09
N GLN A 30 -9.71 16.45 -2.94
CA GLN A 30 -9.57 15.87 -1.60
C GLN A 30 -10.11 14.44 -1.54
N ALA A 31 -11.35 14.21 -1.99
CA ALA A 31 -11.96 12.88 -1.95
C ALA A 31 -11.17 11.87 -2.78
N LEU A 32 -10.81 12.22 -4.02
CA LEU A 32 -10.09 11.33 -4.92
C LEU A 32 -8.71 10.95 -4.36
N VAL A 33 -7.97 11.94 -3.85
CA VAL A 33 -6.63 11.75 -3.29
C VAL A 33 -6.67 10.95 -1.98
N PHE A 34 -7.66 11.22 -1.12
CA PHE A 34 -7.85 10.49 0.13
C PHE A 34 -8.20 9.02 -0.11
N PHE A 35 -9.21 8.74 -0.95
CA PHE A 35 -9.59 7.37 -1.29
C PHE A 35 -8.49 6.65 -2.09
N GLY A 36 -7.74 7.36 -2.94
CA GLY A 36 -6.56 6.83 -3.61
C GLY A 36 -5.48 6.39 -2.62
N GLY A 37 -5.24 7.18 -1.56
CA GLY A 37 -4.34 6.82 -0.47
C GLY A 37 -4.80 5.56 0.28
N ILE A 38 -6.09 5.42 0.58
CA ILE A 38 -6.67 4.21 1.20
C ILE A 38 -6.42 2.98 0.31
N VAL A 39 -6.67 3.08 -0.99
CA VAL A 39 -6.44 1.98 -1.94
C VAL A 39 -4.95 1.59 -1.98
N CYS A 40 -4.04 2.56 -2.00
CA CYS A 40 -2.59 2.29 -1.96
C CYS A 40 -2.19 1.53 -0.68
N VAL A 41 -2.70 1.93 0.49
CA VAL A 41 -2.43 1.23 1.76
C VAL A 41 -3.02 -0.19 1.73
N ALA A 42 -4.24 -0.37 1.23
CA ALA A 42 -4.86 -1.69 1.13
C ALA A 42 -4.06 -2.65 0.23
N LEU A 43 -3.58 -2.16 -0.92
CA LEU A 43 -2.73 -2.92 -1.84
C LEU A 43 -1.37 -3.25 -1.24
N ALA A 44 -0.76 -2.32 -0.49
CA ALA A 44 0.49 -2.56 0.20
C ALA A 44 0.41 -3.71 1.20
N LEU A 45 -0.73 -3.85 1.90
CA LEU A 45 -0.97 -4.96 2.83
C LEU A 45 -1.32 -6.27 2.12
N ALA A 46 -1.94 -6.22 0.94
CA ALA A 46 -2.27 -7.41 0.16
C ALA A 46 -1.03 -8.16 -0.33
N ILE A 47 0.04 -7.46 -0.70
CA ILE A 47 1.30 -8.04 -1.21
C ILE A 47 1.90 -9.08 -0.25
N PRO A 48 2.20 -8.77 1.03
CA PRO A 48 2.76 -9.75 1.95
C PRO A 48 1.78 -10.89 2.29
N VAL A 49 0.48 -10.61 2.39
CA VAL A 49 -0.53 -11.64 2.76
C VAL A 49 -0.73 -12.66 1.64
N SER A 50 -0.72 -12.23 0.38
CA SER A 50 -1.01 -13.10 -0.76
C SER A 50 0.23 -13.74 -1.40
N LEU A 51 1.35 -13.02 -1.51
CA LEU A 51 2.54 -13.50 -2.23
C LEU A 51 3.59 -14.15 -1.32
N LEU A 52 3.66 -13.80 -0.04
CA LEU A 52 4.63 -14.39 0.89
C LEU A 52 4.05 -15.60 1.66
N GLY A 53 2.75 -15.64 1.92
CA GLY A 53 2.10 -16.72 2.69
C GLY A 53 1.94 -18.05 1.95
N GLN A 54 2.05 -18.08 0.61
CA GLN A 54 1.85 -19.30 -0.18
C GLN A 54 3.08 -20.22 -0.28
N ARG A 55 4.25 -19.81 0.23
CA ARG A 55 5.49 -20.59 0.07
C ARG A 55 5.68 -21.70 1.10
N ASP A 56 4.80 -21.78 2.12
CA ASP A 56 4.94 -22.72 3.23
C ASP A 56 3.98 -23.93 3.17
N VAL A 57 3.14 -24.05 2.13
CA VAL A 57 2.21 -25.18 1.96
C VAL A 57 2.71 -26.12 0.85
N HIS A 58 3.87 -26.71 1.08
CA HIS A 58 4.37 -27.89 0.36
C HIS A 58 5.07 -28.80 1.38
N VAL A 59 4.26 -29.47 2.20
CA VAL A 59 4.66 -30.62 3.04
C VAL A 59 3.80 -31.82 2.67
#